data_AF-X1CTF3-F1
#
_entry.id   AF-X1CTF3-F1
#
_cell.length_a   1.000
_cell.length_b   1.000
_cell.length_c   1.000
_cell.angle_alpha   90.00
_cell.angle_beta   90.00
_cell.angle_gamma   90.00
#
_symmetry.space_group_name_H-M   'P 1'
#
loop_
_entity.id
_entity.type
_entity.pdbx_description
1 polymer ?
#
loop_
_entity_poly.entity_id
_entity_poly.type
_entity_poly.pdbx_seq_one_letter_code
_entity_poly.pdbx_strand_id
1 'polypeptide(L)'
;MPNFEEIFRKLNKNEKKIVKDSLYHISNKIWKYILEEKYEIYIKISELRQNKNTPELFLIPQQLESEINKIKKLAAIKFSGIPFGFIKNKRLFLSLEAAELFFNLHKIDPRNILILNENGEKSVLYGNTIKKAMILNISSEIRTNKIVFLINKNQEFLGLGLLKVNYEKFRKLKNKDNVALNLVDKGAYLR
;
A
#
# COMPACT_ATOMS: atom_id res chain seq x y z
N MET A 1 -35.90 10.12 -2.60
CA MET A 1 -34.69 9.26 -2.58
C MET A 1 -33.58 10.05 -1.89
N PRO A 2 -32.78 9.47 -0.98
CA PRO A 2 -31.62 10.18 -0.47
C PRO A 2 -30.68 10.46 -1.63
N ASN A 3 -30.23 11.71 -1.79
CA ASN A 3 -29.17 12.05 -2.73
C ASN A 3 -27.89 11.37 -2.24
N PHE A 4 -27.45 10.33 -2.95
CA PHE A 4 -26.14 9.73 -2.72
C PHE A 4 -25.11 10.60 -3.44
N GLU A 5 -24.26 11.28 -2.69
CA GLU A 5 -23.17 12.08 -3.28
C GLU A 5 -21.92 11.21 -3.43
N GLU A 6 -21.67 10.75 -4.64
CA GLU A 6 -20.35 10.25 -5.04
C GLU A 6 -19.45 11.45 -5.35
N ILE A 7 -18.36 11.60 -4.60
CA ILE A 7 -17.42 12.71 -4.75
C ILE A 7 -16.14 12.15 -5.38
N PHE A 8 -15.66 12.78 -6.46
CA PHE A 8 -14.35 12.52 -7.05
C PHE A 8 -13.62 13.86 -7.27
N ARG A 9 -12.51 14.08 -6.55
CA ARG A 9 -11.77 15.35 -6.57
C ARG A 9 -10.30 15.19 -6.20
N LYS A 10 -9.49 16.24 -6.38
CA LYS A 10 -8.14 16.31 -5.81
C LYS A 10 -8.16 16.31 -4.28
N LEU A 11 -7.07 15.82 -3.67
CA LEU A 11 -6.87 15.94 -2.23
C LEU A 11 -6.80 17.39 -1.77
N ASN A 12 -7.47 17.69 -0.67
CA ASN A 12 -7.33 18.98 0.02
C ASN A 12 -6.01 19.03 0.84
N LYS A 13 -5.69 20.20 1.41
CA LYS A 13 -4.43 20.40 2.16
C LYS A 13 -4.25 19.41 3.32
N ASN A 14 -5.32 19.12 4.06
CA ASN A 14 -5.28 18.22 5.22
C ASN A 14 -5.07 16.76 4.79
N GLU A 15 -5.77 16.32 3.74
CA GLU A 15 -5.61 14.97 3.18
C GLU A 15 -4.22 14.78 2.57
N LYS A 16 -3.71 15.78 1.83
CA LYS A 16 -2.33 15.77 1.31
C LYS A 16 -1.31 15.63 2.45
N LYS A 17 -1.53 16.32 3.59
CA LYS A 17 -0.68 16.17 4.78
C LYS A 17 -0.73 14.75 5.36
N ILE A 18 -1.92 14.18 5.55
CA ILE A 18 -2.10 12.80 6.04
C ILE A 18 -1.36 11.79 5.15
N VAL A 19 -1.52 11.93 3.83
CA VAL A 19 -0.86 11.06 2.84
C VAL A 19 0.64 11.23 2.93
N LYS A 20 1.14 12.47 2.89
CA LYS A 20 2.56 12.78 3.00
C LYS A 20 3.16 12.14 4.25
N ASP A 21 2.61 12.43 5.43
CA ASP A 21 3.10 11.93 6.71
C ASP A 21 3.11 10.39 6.76
N SER A 22 2.06 9.76 6.21
CA SER A 22 1.99 8.29 6.11
C SER A 22 3.08 7.72 5.19
N LEU A 23 3.35 8.34 4.05
CA LEU A 23 4.42 7.92 3.14
C LEU A 23 5.80 8.07 3.76
N TYR A 24 6.06 9.11 4.56
CA TYR A 24 7.33 9.25 5.28
C TYR A 24 7.62 8.08 6.23
N HIS A 25 6.58 7.39 6.74
CA HIS A 25 6.77 6.19 7.54
C HIS A 25 7.17 4.96 6.73
N ILE A 26 6.97 4.98 5.41
CA ILE A 26 7.32 3.92 4.46
C ILE A 26 8.66 4.25 3.79
N SER A 27 8.74 5.43 3.17
CA SER A 27 9.94 6.01 2.57
C SER A 27 9.69 7.47 2.14
N ASN A 28 10.63 8.35 2.46
CA ASN A 28 10.59 9.75 2.01
C ASN A 28 10.75 9.90 0.48
N LYS A 29 11.31 8.90 -0.21
CA LYS A 29 11.52 8.93 -1.66
C LYS A 29 10.21 8.85 -2.45
N ILE A 30 9.17 8.25 -1.88
CA ILE A 30 7.87 8.09 -2.56
C ILE A 30 7.23 9.45 -2.81
N TRP A 31 7.12 10.27 -1.76
CA TRP A 31 6.53 11.61 -1.89
C TRP A 31 7.32 12.49 -2.86
N LYS A 32 8.66 12.40 -2.81
CA LYS A 32 9.54 13.11 -3.74
C LYS A 32 9.26 12.70 -5.19
N TYR A 33 9.16 11.40 -5.46
CA TYR A 33 8.84 10.87 -6.79
C TYR A 33 7.48 11.35 -7.30
N ILE A 34 6.44 11.34 -6.46
CA ILE A 34 5.09 11.82 -6.83
C ILE A 34 5.14 13.28 -7.32
N LEU A 35 5.94 14.12 -6.66
CA LEU A 35 6.11 15.52 -7.06
C LEU A 35 6.94 15.67 -8.34
N GLU A 36 8.05 14.92 -8.47
CA GLU A 36 8.96 14.98 -9.62
C GLU A 36 8.27 14.54 -10.92
N GLU A 37 7.53 13.44 -10.87
CA GLU A 37 6.79 12.89 -12.02
C GLU A 37 5.43 13.58 -12.24
N LYS A 38 5.16 14.66 -11.50
CA LYS A 38 3.93 15.46 -11.63
C LYS A 38 2.67 14.60 -11.54
N TYR A 39 2.61 13.70 -10.57
CA TYR A 39 1.37 13.01 -10.23
C TYR A 39 0.52 13.87 -9.28
N GLU A 40 -0.78 13.88 -9.52
CA GLU A 40 -1.78 14.38 -8.58
C GLU A 40 -2.51 13.22 -7.91
N ILE A 41 -2.94 13.44 -6.67
CA ILE A 41 -3.69 12.45 -5.90
C ILE A 41 -5.15 12.88 -5.84
N TYR A 42 -6.00 12.01 -6.35
CA TYR A 42 -7.46 12.15 -6.32
C TYR A 42 -8.04 11.24 -5.24
N ILE A 43 -9.19 11.66 -4.70
CA ILE A 43 -9.97 10.95 -3.72
C ILE A 43 -11.36 10.69 -4.27
N LYS A 44 -11.84 9.48 -4.04
CA LYS A 44 -13.21 9.05 -4.31
C LYS A 44 -13.89 8.69 -3.00
N ILE A 45 -15.07 9.25 -2.77
CA ILE A 45 -15.90 8.97 -1.60
C ILE A 45 -17.24 8.46 -2.13
N SER A 46 -17.59 7.22 -1.79
CA SER A 46 -18.89 6.61 -2.12
C SER A 46 -19.64 6.26 -0.84
N GLU A 47 -20.82 6.84 -0.63
CA GLU A 47 -21.70 6.52 0.50
C GLU A 47 -22.59 5.28 0.24
N LEU A 48 -22.05 4.26 -0.43
CA LEU A 48 -22.82 3.05 -0.73
C LEU A 48 -22.72 2.04 0.42
N ARG A 49 -23.80 2.04 1.22
CA ARG A 49 -24.38 0.97 2.05
C ARG A 49 -23.48 0.31 3.11
N GLN A 50 -23.83 0.60 4.35
CA GLN A 50 -23.53 -0.18 5.57
C GLN A 50 -22.03 -0.32 5.89
N ASN A 51 -21.56 0.70 6.63
CA ASN A 51 -20.52 0.66 7.66
C ASN A 51 -19.06 1.03 7.37
N LYS A 52 -18.58 1.33 6.16
CA LYS A 52 -17.24 1.96 6.01
C LYS A 52 -17.14 2.90 4.80
N ASN A 53 -17.30 4.21 5.03
CA ASN A 53 -16.73 5.24 4.16
C ASN A 53 -15.20 5.15 4.27
N THR A 54 -14.55 4.34 3.43
CA THR A 54 -13.09 4.39 3.26
C THR A 54 -12.80 5.12 1.97
N PRO A 55 -12.39 6.40 2.04
CA PRO A 55 -12.06 7.15 0.84
C PRO A 55 -10.93 6.48 0.07
N GLU A 56 -11.20 6.14 -1.18
CA GLU A 56 -10.25 5.54 -2.10
C GLU A 56 -9.40 6.64 -2.72
N LEU A 57 -8.12 6.35 -2.92
CA LEU A 57 -7.17 7.27 -3.50
C LEU A 57 -6.65 6.75 -4.83
N PHE A 58 -6.40 7.68 -5.75
CA PHE A 58 -5.89 7.41 -7.08
C PHE A 58 -4.72 8.33 -7.38
N LEU A 59 -3.65 7.76 -7.95
CA LEU A 59 -2.48 8.48 -8.43
C LEU A 59 -2.64 8.71 -9.94
N ILE A 60 -2.70 9.97 -10.34
CA ILE A 60 -3.07 10.36 -11.70
C ILE A 60 -2.00 11.31 -12.27
N PRO A 61 -1.38 10.99 -13.42
CA PRO A 61 -0.48 11.92 -14.09
C PRO A 61 -1.16 13.26 -14.38
N GLN A 62 -0.51 14.38 -14.10
CA GLN A 62 -1.08 15.73 -14.32
C GLN A 62 -1.53 15.94 -15.77
N GLN A 63 -0.87 15.32 -16.75
CA GLN A 63 -1.27 15.37 -18.16
C GLN A 63 -2.69 14.84 -18.43
N LEU A 64 -3.23 13.97 -17.58
CA LEU A 64 -4.61 13.45 -17.71
C LEU A 64 -5.66 14.33 -17.02
N GLU A 65 -5.25 15.40 -16.34
CA GLU A 65 -6.18 16.28 -15.61
C GLU A 65 -7.19 16.95 -16.56
N SER A 66 -6.74 17.37 -17.74
CA SER A 66 -7.59 18.00 -18.75
C SER A 66 -8.70 17.05 -19.22
N GLU A 67 -8.40 15.77 -19.41
CA GLU A 67 -9.37 14.75 -19.80
C GLU A 67 -10.34 14.42 -18.68
N ILE A 68 -9.87 14.36 -17.44
CA ILE A 68 -10.74 14.15 -16.27
C ILE A 68 -11.73 15.29 -16.12
N ASN A 69 -11.28 16.55 -16.29
CA ASN A 69 -12.15 17.72 -16.14
C ASN A 69 -13.24 17.81 -17.23
N LYS A 70 -13.09 17.11 -18.37
CA LYS A 70 -14.13 17.02 -19.41
C LYS A 70 -15.26 16.05 -19.05
N ILE A 71 -15.07 15.18 -18.06
CA ILE A 71 -16.08 14.18 -17.66
C ILE A 71 -17.22 14.89 -16.94
N LYS A 72 -18.38 14.98 -17.61
CA LYS A 72 -19.59 15.67 -17.11
C LYS A 72 -20.07 15.18 -15.74
N LYS A 73 -19.88 13.89 -15.45
CA LYS A 73 -20.29 13.27 -14.19
C LYS A 73 -19.08 12.58 -13.54
N LEU A 74 -18.24 13.36 -12.87
CA LEU A 74 -17.07 12.85 -12.15
C LEU A 74 -17.41 11.74 -11.14
N ALA A 75 -18.59 11.83 -10.53
CA ALA A 75 -19.18 10.77 -9.70
C ALA A 75 -19.18 9.40 -10.39
N ALA A 76 -19.40 9.34 -11.70
CA ALA A 76 -19.45 8.09 -12.46
C ALA A 76 -18.08 7.43 -12.68
N ILE A 77 -16.97 8.11 -12.32
CA ILE A 77 -15.63 7.55 -12.42
C ILE A 77 -15.50 6.40 -11.41
N LYS A 78 -15.50 5.17 -11.94
CA LYS A 78 -15.26 3.99 -11.11
C LYS A 78 -13.81 3.88 -10.70
N PHE A 79 -12.91 4.22 -11.62
CA PHE A 79 -11.47 4.03 -11.52
C PHE A 79 -10.74 5.05 -12.41
N SER A 80 -9.59 5.56 -11.97
CA SER A 80 -8.73 6.43 -12.79
C SER A 80 -7.28 6.34 -12.36
N GLY A 81 -6.33 6.31 -13.31
CA GLY A 81 -4.90 6.22 -13.02
C GLY A 81 -4.53 4.93 -12.28
N ILE A 82 -3.65 5.05 -11.29
CA ILE A 82 -3.18 3.93 -10.47
C ILE A 82 -3.91 3.97 -9.13
N PRO A 83 -4.54 2.87 -8.67
CA PRO A 83 -5.07 2.77 -7.31
C PRO A 83 -3.93 3.09 -6.37
N PHE A 84 -4.10 4.11 -5.55
CA PHE A 84 -3.07 4.53 -4.62
C PHE A 84 -3.26 3.91 -3.24
N GLY A 85 -4.50 3.58 -2.91
CA GLY A 85 -4.87 2.99 -1.63
C GLY A 85 -6.11 3.64 -1.04
N PHE A 86 -6.19 3.72 0.28
CA PHE A 86 -7.29 4.38 0.96
C PHE A 86 -6.83 5.05 2.25
N ILE A 87 -7.60 6.04 2.72
CA ILE A 87 -7.38 6.66 4.03
C ILE A 87 -8.30 6.02 5.06
N LYS A 88 -7.74 5.58 6.18
CA LYS A 88 -8.52 5.13 7.34
C LYS A 88 -7.82 5.57 8.61
N ASN A 89 -8.57 6.10 9.57
CA ASN A 89 -8.05 6.57 10.87
C ASN A 89 -6.82 7.50 10.71
N LYS A 90 -6.90 8.47 9.77
CA LYS A 90 -5.82 9.42 9.44
C LYS A 90 -4.50 8.76 9.02
N ARG A 91 -4.56 7.58 8.39
CA ARG A 91 -3.40 6.89 7.83
C ARG A 91 -3.71 6.43 6.41
N LEU A 92 -2.72 6.53 5.54
CA LEU A 92 -2.73 5.90 4.23
C LEU A 92 -2.47 4.40 4.38
N PHE A 93 -3.30 3.60 3.76
CA PHE A 93 -3.05 2.20 3.47
C PHE A 93 -2.82 2.08 1.98
N LEU A 94 -1.61 1.73 1.57
CA LEU A 94 -1.28 1.57 0.15
C LEU A 94 -2.08 0.42 -0.44
N SER A 95 -2.51 0.62 -1.69
CA SER A 95 -2.95 -0.48 -2.54
C SER A 95 -1.76 -1.38 -2.91
N LEU A 96 -2.08 -2.54 -3.47
CA LEU A 96 -1.07 -3.45 -3.97
C LEU A 96 -0.36 -2.87 -5.21
N GLU A 97 -1.11 -2.19 -6.09
CA GLU A 97 -0.61 -1.57 -7.32
C GLU A 97 0.38 -0.44 -7.01
N ALA A 98 0.07 0.43 -6.05
CA ALA A 98 0.98 1.51 -5.67
C ALA A 98 2.21 0.99 -4.94
N ALA A 99 2.05 -0.03 -4.08
CA ALA A 99 3.18 -0.68 -3.43
C ALA A 99 4.13 -1.28 -4.47
N GLU A 100 3.61 -2.03 -5.44
CA GLU A 100 4.40 -2.63 -6.51
C GLU A 100 5.11 -1.57 -7.36
N LEU A 101 4.40 -0.51 -7.76
CA LEU A 101 4.99 0.62 -8.50
C LEU A 101 6.22 1.17 -7.78
N PHE A 102 6.09 1.52 -6.49
CA PHE A 102 7.20 2.14 -5.75
C PHE A 102 8.32 1.15 -5.42
N PHE A 103 8.00 -0.14 -5.29
CA PHE A 103 9.00 -1.18 -5.17
C PHE A 103 9.85 -1.29 -6.44
N ASN A 104 9.21 -1.41 -7.61
CA ASN A 104 9.88 -1.52 -8.91
C ASN A 104 10.71 -0.28 -9.26
N LEU A 105 10.31 0.90 -8.77
CA LEU A 105 11.04 2.15 -8.94
C LEU A 105 12.14 2.38 -7.88
N HIS A 106 12.40 1.40 -7.02
CA HIS A 106 13.37 1.48 -5.92
C HIS A 106 13.15 2.70 -4.99
N LYS A 107 11.89 3.09 -4.79
CA LYS A 107 11.51 4.20 -3.90
C LYS A 107 11.17 3.74 -2.49
N ILE A 108 11.17 2.44 -2.21
CA ILE A 108 10.96 1.88 -0.87
C ILE A 108 12.27 1.92 -0.06
N ASP A 109 12.16 2.09 1.25
CA ASP A 109 13.29 1.94 2.17
C ASP A 109 13.68 0.44 2.24
N PRO A 110 14.91 0.06 1.86
CA PRO A 110 15.34 -1.33 1.88
C PRO A 110 15.19 -2.02 3.25
N ARG A 111 15.20 -1.25 4.34
CA ARG A 111 15.01 -1.77 5.70
C ARG A 111 13.61 -2.32 5.95
N ASN A 112 12.65 -1.93 5.12
CA ASN A 112 11.27 -2.38 5.20
C ASN A 112 10.99 -3.57 4.27
N ILE A 113 12.01 -4.27 3.75
CA ILE A 113 11.85 -5.44 2.88
C ILE A 113 12.07 -6.73 3.68
N LEU A 114 11.19 -7.72 3.49
CA LEU A 114 11.42 -9.11 3.90
C LEU A 114 11.58 -9.99 2.66
N ILE A 115 12.69 -10.70 2.58
CA ILE A 115 12.96 -11.68 1.53
C ILE A 115 12.51 -13.04 2.03
N LEU A 116 11.64 -13.70 1.27
CA LEU A 116 11.03 -14.97 1.61
C LEU A 116 11.59 -16.11 0.76
N ASN A 117 11.62 -17.31 1.35
CA ASN A 117 11.86 -18.54 0.59
C ASN A 117 10.56 -19.02 -0.09
N GLU A 118 10.65 -20.11 -0.85
CA GLU A 118 9.52 -20.68 -1.61
C GLU A 118 8.32 -21.05 -0.73
N ASN A 119 8.56 -21.52 0.50
CA ASN A 119 7.49 -21.80 1.45
C ASN A 119 6.81 -20.50 1.92
N GLY A 120 7.59 -19.44 2.13
CA GLY A 120 7.09 -18.11 2.44
C GLY A 120 6.29 -17.50 1.31
N GLU A 121 6.78 -17.61 0.08
CA GLU A 121 6.12 -17.14 -1.13
C GLU A 121 4.74 -17.78 -1.29
N LYS A 122 4.66 -19.11 -1.27
CA LYS A 122 3.38 -19.84 -1.32
C LYS A 122 2.47 -19.40 -0.19
N SER A 123 2.98 -19.35 1.04
CA SER A 123 2.21 -18.94 2.22
C SER A 123 1.59 -17.55 2.03
N VAL A 124 2.36 -16.58 1.55
CA VAL A 124 1.88 -15.21 1.29
C VAL A 124 0.80 -15.19 0.21
N LEU A 125 1.01 -15.85 -0.92
CA LEU A 125 0.03 -15.85 -2.02
C LEU A 125 -1.31 -16.54 -1.65
N TYR A 126 -1.32 -17.37 -0.60
CA TYR A 126 -2.56 -17.94 -0.05
C TYR A 126 -3.15 -17.12 1.12
N GLY A 127 -2.64 -15.91 1.39
CA GLY A 127 -3.16 -15.05 2.46
C GLY A 127 -2.68 -15.41 3.88
N ASN A 128 -1.72 -16.34 4.02
CA ASN A 128 -1.28 -16.81 5.34
C ASN A 128 -0.26 -15.87 6.00
N THR A 129 -0.16 -15.98 7.33
CA THR A 129 0.84 -15.25 8.14
C THR A 129 2.26 -15.76 7.86
N ILE A 130 3.24 -14.87 7.97
CA ILE A 130 4.66 -15.16 7.71
C ILE A 130 5.30 -15.66 9.00
N LYS A 131 5.88 -16.87 8.96
CA LYS A 131 6.62 -17.50 10.06
C LYS A 131 8.14 -17.27 9.92
N LYS A 132 8.90 -17.44 11.01
CA LYS A 132 10.37 -17.28 10.97
C LYS A 132 11.05 -18.14 9.92
N ALA A 133 10.68 -19.41 9.81
CA ALA A 133 11.28 -20.36 8.85
C ALA A 133 11.07 -19.97 7.37
N MET A 134 10.18 -19.01 7.10
CA MET A 134 9.86 -18.56 5.73
C MET A 134 10.75 -17.40 5.28
N ILE A 135 11.52 -16.79 6.19
CA ILE A 135 12.27 -15.56 5.94
C ILE A 135 13.73 -15.92 5.66
N LEU A 136 14.21 -15.54 4.48
CA LEU A 136 15.62 -15.62 4.08
C LEU A 136 16.41 -14.44 4.62
N ASN A 137 15.85 -13.24 4.53
CA ASN A 137 16.53 -12.02 4.96
C ASN A 137 15.54 -11.00 5.54
N ILE A 138 15.98 -10.31 6.59
CA ILE A 138 15.30 -9.21 7.24
C ILE A 138 16.36 -8.22 7.76
N SER A 139 16.10 -6.93 7.62
CA SER A 139 17.03 -5.88 8.11
C SER A 139 17.18 -5.92 9.63
N SER A 140 18.40 -5.68 10.12
CA SER A 140 18.69 -5.50 11.54
C SER A 140 18.05 -4.25 12.15
N GLU A 141 17.71 -3.26 11.32
CA GLU A 141 17.10 -1.99 11.74
C GLU A 141 15.58 -2.06 11.85
N ILE A 142 14.98 -3.23 11.60
CA ILE A 142 13.54 -3.33 11.46
C ILE A 142 12.81 -3.16 12.80
N ARG A 143 11.67 -2.47 12.75
CA ARG A 143 10.87 -2.11 13.93
C ARG A 143 9.51 -2.77 13.90
N THR A 144 9.03 -3.17 15.07
CA THR A 144 7.68 -3.71 15.27
C THR A 144 6.62 -2.72 14.76
N ASN A 145 5.50 -3.25 14.26
CA ASN A 145 4.35 -2.52 13.75
C ASN A 145 4.66 -1.63 12.52
N LYS A 146 5.68 -2.00 11.75
CA LYS A 146 5.96 -1.38 10.45
C LYS A 146 5.35 -2.18 9.30
N ILE A 147 4.91 -1.45 8.28
CA ILE A 147 4.55 -2.02 6.99
C ILE A 147 5.84 -2.48 6.33
N VAL A 148 5.80 -3.67 5.76
CA VAL A 148 6.94 -4.30 5.11
C VAL A 148 6.55 -4.84 3.75
N PHE A 149 7.48 -4.80 2.81
CA PHE A 149 7.34 -5.30 1.46
C PHE A 149 7.82 -6.74 1.44
N LEU A 150 6.94 -7.63 1.01
CA LEU A 150 7.20 -9.06 0.94
C LEU A 150 7.67 -9.38 -0.46
N ILE A 151 8.88 -9.94 -0.58
CA ILE A 151 9.47 -10.31 -1.87
C ILE A 151 9.99 -11.75 -1.81
N ASN A 152 10.05 -12.43 -2.95
CA ASN A 152 10.70 -13.75 -3.02
C ASN A 152 12.22 -13.62 -3.24
N LYS A 153 12.90 -14.78 -3.34
CA LYS A 153 14.35 -14.87 -3.61
C LYS A 153 14.77 -14.27 -4.96
N ASN A 154 13.85 -14.14 -5.92
CA ASN A 154 14.07 -13.56 -7.24
C ASN A 154 13.85 -12.03 -7.25
N GLN A 155 13.63 -11.42 -6.08
CA GLN A 155 13.27 -10.01 -5.92
C GLN A 155 11.93 -9.62 -6.54
N GLU A 156 11.01 -10.57 -6.68
CA GLU A 156 9.66 -10.29 -7.18
C GLU A 156 8.75 -9.86 -6.02
N PHE A 157 8.01 -8.78 -6.23
CA PHE A 157 7.05 -8.28 -5.25
C PHE A 157 5.86 -9.23 -5.11
N LEU A 158 5.55 -9.62 -3.87
CA LEU A 158 4.45 -10.53 -3.53
C LEU A 158 3.28 -9.82 -2.86
N GLY A 159 3.57 -8.80 -2.04
CA GLY A 159 2.55 -8.13 -1.24
C GLY A 159 3.10 -7.28 -0.10
N LEU A 160 2.18 -6.85 0.77
CA LEU A 160 2.48 -6.07 1.98
C LEU A 160 2.20 -6.88 3.23
N GLY A 161 3.07 -6.73 4.22
CA GLY A 161 2.91 -7.29 5.55
C GLY A 161 2.94 -6.24 6.66
N LEU A 162 2.48 -6.64 7.84
CA LEU A 162 2.64 -5.89 9.09
C LEU A 162 3.55 -6.66 10.03
N LEU A 163 4.75 -6.15 10.25
CA LEU A 163 5.72 -6.78 11.12
C LEU A 163 5.28 -6.72 12.58
N LYS A 164 5.39 -7.84 13.31
CA LYS A 164 4.96 -7.97 14.71
C LYS A 164 6.12 -8.10 15.70
N VAL A 165 7.35 -8.08 15.20
CA VAL A 165 8.57 -8.22 16.00
C VAL A 165 9.63 -7.24 15.51
N ASN A 166 10.58 -6.87 16.37
CA ASN A 166 11.80 -6.19 15.97
C ASN A 166 12.91 -7.24 15.73
N TYR A 167 14.08 -6.79 15.28
CA TYR A 167 15.19 -7.69 14.98
C TYR A 167 15.64 -8.52 16.20
N GLU A 168 15.79 -7.91 17.36
CA GLU A 168 16.19 -8.60 18.59
C GLU A 168 15.23 -9.75 18.97
N LYS A 169 13.92 -9.51 18.85
CA LYS A 169 12.92 -10.54 19.08
C LYS A 169 12.96 -11.60 17.98
N PHE A 170 13.09 -11.20 16.71
CA PHE A 170 13.19 -12.12 15.57
C PHE A 170 14.31 -13.16 15.75
N ARG A 171 15.49 -12.73 16.21
CA ARG A 171 16.62 -13.63 16.47
C ARG A 171 16.28 -14.74 17.46
N LYS A 172 15.47 -14.44 18.48
CA LYS A 172 15.09 -15.35 19.56
C LYS A 172 13.89 -16.26 19.24
N LEU A 173 13.13 -15.97 18.18
CA LEU A 173 11.96 -16.76 17.78
C LEU A 173 12.33 -18.19 17.34
N LYS A 174 11.42 -19.13 17.51
CA LYS A 174 11.47 -20.47 16.91
C LYS A 174 10.97 -20.42 15.46
N ASN A 175 11.36 -21.41 14.67
CA ASN A 175 11.01 -21.52 13.25
C ASN A 175 9.50 -21.41 12.94
N LYS A 176 8.65 -21.89 13.85
CA LYS A 176 7.19 -21.89 13.70
C LYS A 176 6.51 -20.59 14.13
N ASP A 177 7.24 -19.67 14.76
CA ASP A 177 6.66 -18.48 15.35
C ASP A 177 6.33 -17.44 14.27
N ASN A 178 5.22 -16.73 14.48
CA ASN A 178 4.75 -15.68 13.57
C ASN A 178 5.64 -14.44 13.67
N VAL A 179 6.01 -13.89 12.51
CA VAL A 179 6.88 -12.71 12.38
C VAL A 179 6.11 -11.51 11.84
N ALA A 180 5.33 -11.70 10.78
CA ALA A 180 4.55 -10.64 10.15
C ALA A 180 3.17 -11.17 9.74
N LEU A 181 2.15 -10.33 9.84
CA LEU A 181 0.84 -10.61 9.26
C LEU A 181 0.86 -10.26 7.78
N ASN A 182 0.23 -11.07 6.94
CA ASN A 182 -0.08 -10.68 5.56
C ASN A 182 -1.24 -9.67 5.58
N LEU A 183 -1.07 -8.54 4.90
CA LEU A 183 -2.11 -7.51 4.78
C LEU A 183 -2.84 -7.59 3.44
N VAL A 184 -2.08 -7.70 2.36
CA VAL A 184 -2.56 -7.84 0.98
C VAL A 184 -1.47 -8.49 0.15
N ASP A 185 -1.85 -9.38 -0.76
CA ASP A 185 -0.94 -10.16 -1.59
C ASP A 185 -1.49 -10.29 -3.02
N LYS A 186 -0.59 -10.60 -3.98
CA LYS A 186 -0.95 -10.80 -5.39
C LYS A 186 -1.90 -11.97 -5.63
N GLY A 187 -1.94 -12.95 -4.74
CA GLY A 187 -2.92 -14.03 -4.82
C GLY A 187 -4.36 -13.54 -4.64
N ALA A 188 -4.58 -12.32 -4.12
CA ALA A 188 -5.90 -11.70 -4.09
C ALA A 188 -6.50 -11.42 -5.47
N TYR A 189 -5.69 -11.32 -6.54
CA TYR A 189 -6.22 -11.14 -7.90
C TYR A 189 -6.75 -12.43 -8.54
N LEU A 190 -6.41 -13.59 -7.98
CA LEU A 190 -6.77 -14.92 -8.51
C LEU A 190 -7.84 -15.62 -7.67
N ARG A 191 -8.34 -14.97 -6.62
CA ARG A 191 -9.39 -15.44 -5.71
C ARG A 191 -10.67 -14.68 -5.96
#